data_AF-A0A8J9T845-F1
#
_entry.id   AF-A0A8J9T845-F1
#
_cell.length_a   1.000
_cell.length_b   1.000
_cell.length_c   1.000
_cell.angle_alpha   90.00
_cell.angle_beta   90.00
_cell.angle_gamma   90.00
#
_symmetry.space_group_name_H-M   'P 1'
#
loop_
_entity.id
_entity.type
_entity.pdbx_description
1 polymer ?
#
loop_
_entity_poly.entity_id
_entity_poly.type
_entity_poly.pdbx_seq_one_letter_code
_entity_poly.pdbx_strand_id
1 'polypeptide(L)'
;MVAPIVTISYNELVSFDSDDPDDNLVLKVGESFGSNLNCLGILAVTDIPNFSSQRQALLPLASKLPALPDLDAVIRSETLFSTGWSHGKECLVPGRPDVAKGSFYGNPRTDSFLKDLIARDGQAELWNKLAIQHPEFYADNVWPESLPILREAFKNMGQTLLHVGVLVAAVCDVYCHRHGVETHFRDTLLRSLNCTGRLLHYFDMSENNSKEKDAMWCGWHNDH
;
A
#
# COMPACT_ATOMS: atom_id res chain seq x y z
N MET A 1 12.62 -28.17 -3.13
CA MET A 1 13.08 -26.98 -3.88
C MET A 1 12.06 -25.88 -3.63
N VAL A 2 12.51 -24.65 -3.35
CA VAL A 2 11.59 -23.51 -3.19
C VAL A 2 11.09 -23.13 -4.58
N ALA A 3 9.78 -22.97 -4.75
CA ALA A 3 9.21 -22.51 -6.02
C ALA A 3 9.78 -21.11 -6.35
N PRO A 4 10.11 -20.82 -7.63
CA PRO A 4 10.59 -19.50 -8.00
C PRO A 4 9.45 -18.48 -7.94
N ILE A 5 9.78 -17.21 -7.70
CA ILE A 5 8.81 -16.11 -7.83
C ILE A 5 8.50 -15.93 -9.32
N VAL A 6 7.21 -16.01 -9.66
CA VAL A 6 6.74 -15.74 -11.02
C VAL A 6 6.93 -14.26 -11.33
N THR A 7 7.42 -13.97 -12.53
CA THR A 7 7.74 -12.63 -12.99
C THR A 7 7.01 -12.28 -14.28
N ILE A 8 6.45 -11.07 -14.33
CA ILE A 8 5.76 -10.49 -15.48
C ILE A 8 6.37 -9.11 -15.75
N SER A 9 6.67 -8.77 -17.01
CA SER A 9 7.12 -7.42 -17.35
C SER A 9 5.94 -6.43 -17.40
N TYR A 10 6.22 -5.16 -17.12
CA TYR A 10 5.23 -4.09 -17.23
C TYR A 10 4.60 -4.02 -18.63
N ASN A 11 5.38 -4.28 -19.69
CA ASN A 11 4.86 -4.24 -21.07
C ASN A 11 3.89 -5.39 -21.35
N GLU A 12 4.12 -6.60 -20.83
CA GLU A 12 3.14 -7.70 -20.92
C GLU A 12 1.80 -7.30 -20.29
N LEU A 13 1.83 -6.61 -19.14
CA LEU A 13 0.62 -6.14 -18.47
C LEU A 13 -0.11 -5.02 -19.23
N VAL A 14 0.63 -4.08 -19.82
CA VAL A 14 0.03 -2.97 -20.59
C VAL A 14 -0.57 -3.46 -21.91
N SER A 15 0.03 -4.48 -22.53
CA SER A 15 -0.46 -5.08 -23.77
C SER A 15 -1.57 -6.11 -23.56
N PHE A 16 -1.96 -6.40 -22.32
CA PHE A 16 -3.02 -7.35 -22.01
C PHE A 16 -4.40 -6.83 -22.46
N ASP A 17 -5.09 -7.63 -23.27
CA ASP A 17 -6.47 -7.42 -23.66
C ASP A 17 -7.36 -8.44 -22.92
N SER A 18 -8.41 -7.97 -22.25
CA SER A 18 -9.34 -8.88 -21.55
C SER A 18 -10.30 -9.59 -22.49
N ASP A 19 -10.53 -9.05 -23.70
CA ASP A 19 -11.39 -9.66 -24.71
C ASP A 19 -10.65 -10.70 -25.57
N ASP A 20 -9.32 -10.58 -25.68
CA ASP A 20 -8.41 -11.56 -26.29
C ASP A 20 -7.21 -11.85 -25.36
N PRO A 21 -7.45 -12.55 -24.24
CA PRO A 21 -6.46 -12.71 -23.17
C PRO A 21 -5.30 -13.62 -23.57
N ASP A 22 -4.06 -13.14 -23.38
CA ASP A 22 -2.85 -13.96 -23.45
C ASP A 22 -2.87 -15.06 -22.38
N ASP A 23 -3.04 -16.31 -22.83
CA ASP A 23 -3.09 -17.49 -21.98
C ASP A 23 -1.84 -17.66 -21.11
N ASN A 24 -0.67 -17.28 -21.62
CA ASN A 24 0.58 -17.38 -20.85
C ASN A 24 0.55 -16.42 -19.66
N LEU A 25 0.03 -15.21 -19.85
CA LEU A 25 -0.08 -14.22 -18.80
C LEU A 25 -1.07 -14.64 -17.71
N VAL A 26 -2.21 -15.20 -18.11
CA VAL A 26 -3.22 -15.76 -17.20
C VAL A 26 -2.66 -16.96 -16.43
N LEU A 27 -1.89 -17.84 -17.08
CA LEU A 27 -1.22 -18.96 -16.44
C LEU A 27 -0.23 -18.50 -15.37
N LYS A 28 0.60 -17.49 -15.66
CA LYS A 28 1.54 -16.89 -14.68
C LYS A 28 0.81 -16.37 -13.44
N VAL A 29 -0.34 -15.73 -13.60
CA VAL A 29 -1.18 -15.30 -12.47
C VAL A 29 -1.66 -16.51 -11.64
N GLY A 30 -2.10 -17.58 -12.31
CA GLY A 30 -2.47 -18.84 -11.64
C GLY A 30 -1.31 -19.49 -10.88
N GLU A 31 -0.11 -19.50 -11.44
CA GLU A 31 1.11 -19.99 -10.80
C GLU A 31 1.56 -19.11 -9.61
N SER A 32 1.11 -17.85 -9.57
CA SER A 32 1.43 -16.91 -8.49
C SER A 32 0.44 -17.01 -7.32
N PHE A 33 -0.86 -16.91 -7.62
CA PHE A 33 -1.93 -16.74 -6.63
C PHE A 33 -2.93 -17.91 -6.55
N GLY A 34 -2.79 -18.90 -7.42
CA GLY A 34 -3.67 -20.07 -7.45
C GLY A 34 -3.52 -21.00 -6.24
N SER A 35 -4.25 -22.11 -6.27
CA SER A 35 -4.33 -23.06 -5.14
C SER A 35 -3.30 -24.19 -5.18
N ASN A 36 -2.37 -24.17 -6.14
CA ASN A 36 -1.31 -25.17 -6.21
C ASN A 36 -0.34 -25.00 -5.02
N LEU A 37 0.20 -26.12 -4.50
CA LEU A 37 1.19 -26.11 -3.41
C LEU A 37 2.47 -25.32 -3.74
N ASN A 38 2.77 -25.11 -5.02
CA ASN A 38 3.91 -24.33 -5.46
C ASN A 38 3.60 -22.82 -5.61
N CYS A 39 2.35 -22.39 -5.45
CA CYS A 39 1.97 -20.98 -5.50
C CYS A 39 2.45 -20.28 -4.22
N LEU A 40 3.27 -19.24 -4.37
CA LEU A 40 3.82 -18.50 -3.23
C LEU A 40 2.86 -17.43 -2.69
N GLY A 41 1.79 -17.10 -3.42
CA GLY A 41 0.94 -15.94 -3.14
C GLY A 41 1.61 -14.61 -3.50
N ILE A 42 2.67 -14.63 -4.33
CA ILE A 42 3.48 -13.46 -4.68
C ILE A 42 3.74 -13.46 -6.19
N LEU A 43 3.63 -12.28 -6.80
CA LEU A 43 3.98 -11.99 -8.19
C LEU A 43 4.97 -10.82 -8.23
N ALA A 44 6.02 -10.92 -9.04
CA ALA A 44 6.93 -9.81 -9.31
C ALA A 44 6.62 -9.14 -10.65
N VAL A 45 6.58 -7.80 -10.67
CA VAL A 45 6.47 -7.02 -11.90
C VAL A 45 7.79 -6.31 -12.20
N THR A 46 8.35 -6.51 -13.39
CA THR A 46 9.61 -5.89 -13.82
C THR A 46 9.40 -4.75 -14.81
N ASP A 47 10.47 -3.98 -15.06
CA ASP A 47 10.53 -2.99 -16.14
C ASP A 47 9.50 -1.86 -16.04
N ILE A 48 9.04 -1.56 -14.81
CA ILE A 48 8.10 -0.48 -14.54
C ILE A 48 8.80 0.87 -14.84
N PRO A 49 8.28 1.68 -15.78
CA PRO A 49 8.88 2.97 -16.15
C PRO A 49 9.00 3.90 -14.95
N ASN A 50 10.13 4.61 -14.84
CA ASN A 50 10.42 5.60 -13.79
C ASN A 50 10.41 5.05 -12.34
N PHE A 51 10.15 3.77 -12.11
CA PHE A 51 10.03 3.23 -10.75
C PHE A 51 11.33 3.38 -9.94
N SER A 52 12.48 3.21 -10.58
CA SER A 52 13.79 3.37 -9.92
C SER A 52 14.03 4.82 -9.47
N SER A 53 13.75 5.81 -10.32
CA SER A 53 13.92 7.23 -9.97
C SER A 53 12.90 7.68 -8.91
N GLN A 54 11.65 7.22 -8.99
CA GLN A 54 10.64 7.47 -7.97
C GLN A 54 11.03 6.90 -6.59
N ARG A 55 11.59 5.68 -6.56
CA ARG A 55 12.11 5.08 -5.31
C ARG A 55 13.26 5.89 -4.72
N GLN A 56 14.19 6.34 -5.56
CA GLN A 56 15.31 7.20 -5.12
C GLN A 56 14.81 8.55 -4.58
N ALA A 57 13.72 9.09 -5.13
CA ALA A 57 13.12 10.33 -4.63
C ALA A 57 12.38 10.14 -3.30
N LEU A 58 11.65 9.04 -3.10
CA LEU A 58 10.79 8.83 -1.94
C LEU A 58 11.49 8.17 -0.75
N LEU A 59 12.18 7.05 -0.96
CA LEU A 59 12.66 6.20 0.15
C LEU A 59 13.63 6.92 1.11
N PRO A 60 14.56 7.79 0.65
CA PRO A 60 15.41 8.55 1.57
C PRO A 60 14.62 9.49 2.49
N LEU A 61 13.43 9.94 2.07
CA LEU A 61 12.59 10.83 2.90
C LEU A 61 12.05 10.12 4.13
N ALA A 62 11.86 8.79 4.08
CA ALA A 62 11.43 7.99 5.22
C ALA A 62 12.37 8.16 6.42
N SER A 63 13.69 8.18 6.17
CA SER A 63 14.72 8.33 7.20
C SER A 63 14.78 9.73 7.83
N LYS A 64 14.21 10.74 7.17
CA LYS A 64 14.19 12.13 7.65
C LYS A 64 13.02 12.41 8.57
N LEU A 65 11.91 11.66 8.41
CA LEU A 65 10.67 11.86 9.15
C LEU A 65 10.85 11.93 10.67
N PRO A 66 11.59 11.01 11.34
CA PRO A 66 11.70 11.03 12.81
C PRO A 66 12.37 12.29 13.37
N ALA A 67 13.10 13.04 12.54
CA ALA A 67 13.87 14.23 12.94
C ALA A 67 13.22 15.55 12.50
N LEU A 68 12.00 15.53 11.93
CA LEU A 68 11.33 16.75 11.50
C LEU A 68 10.90 17.61 12.70
N PRO A 69 11.10 18.93 12.65
CA PRO A 69 10.72 19.83 13.74
C PRO A 69 9.20 19.94 13.95
N ASP A 70 8.41 19.63 12.92
CA ASP A 70 6.95 19.66 12.91
C ASP A 70 6.32 18.24 12.88
N LEU A 71 7.07 17.21 13.31
CA LEU A 71 6.60 15.82 13.29
C LEU A 71 5.29 15.63 14.07
N ASP A 72 5.13 16.30 15.21
CA ASP A 72 3.92 16.21 16.03
C ASP A 72 2.69 16.78 15.30
N ALA A 73 2.87 17.73 14.38
CA ALA A 73 1.78 18.32 13.62
C ALA A 73 1.15 17.33 12.63
N VAL A 74 1.85 16.23 12.32
CA VAL A 74 1.40 15.18 11.40
C VAL A 74 1.03 13.86 12.10
N ILE A 75 0.95 13.84 13.43
CA ILE A 75 0.43 12.70 14.19
C ILE A 75 -1.09 12.84 14.36
N ARG A 76 -1.83 11.76 14.11
CA ARG A 76 -3.31 11.73 14.17
C ARG A 76 -3.80 10.55 15.03
N SER A 77 -3.77 10.72 16.35
CA SER A 77 -4.17 9.66 17.29
C SER A 77 -5.64 9.25 17.17
N GLU A 78 -6.49 10.20 16.79
CA GLU A 78 -7.92 10.00 16.53
C GLU A 78 -8.17 9.01 15.40
N THR A 79 -7.21 8.81 14.48
CA THR A 79 -7.28 7.86 13.37
C THR A 79 -6.74 6.48 13.73
N LEU A 80 -6.50 6.20 15.01
CA LEU A 80 -5.74 5.04 15.48
C LEU A 80 -4.32 4.99 14.85
N PHE A 81 -3.76 6.16 14.53
CA PHE A 81 -2.48 6.33 13.85
C PHE A 81 -2.43 5.76 12.42
N SER A 82 -3.58 5.62 11.76
CA SER A 82 -3.72 5.16 10.36
C SER A 82 -3.54 6.29 9.33
N THR A 83 -3.19 7.50 9.76
CA THR A 83 -2.93 8.67 8.89
C THR A 83 -1.77 9.50 9.45
N GLY A 84 -0.87 9.96 8.58
CA GLY A 84 0.32 10.71 8.98
C GLY A 84 1.36 9.84 9.66
N TRP A 85 2.09 10.39 10.65
CA TRP A 85 3.19 9.68 11.32
C TRP A 85 2.74 8.79 12.47
N SER A 86 3.32 7.59 12.55
CA SER A 86 3.15 6.61 13.62
C SER A 86 4.47 5.92 13.97
N HIS A 87 4.81 5.86 15.25
CA HIS A 87 5.98 5.14 15.78
C HIS A 87 5.74 4.73 17.23
N GLY A 88 6.02 3.47 17.58
CA GLY A 88 5.85 2.98 18.97
C GLY A 88 4.40 2.93 19.45
N LYS A 89 3.42 2.97 18.53
CA LYS A 89 1.99 2.93 18.85
C LYS A 89 1.34 1.58 18.52
N GLU A 90 1.85 0.89 17.51
CA GLU A 90 1.37 -0.43 17.10
C GLU A 90 1.89 -1.51 18.08
N CYS A 91 0.99 -2.34 18.59
CA CYS A 91 1.30 -3.46 19.49
C CYS A 91 0.79 -4.76 18.88
N LEU A 92 1.57 -5.39 18.00
CA LEU A 92 1.22 -6.70 17.42
C LEU A 92 1.31 -7.83 18.46
N VAL A 93 2.11 -7.63 19.52
CA VAL A 93 2.17 -8.49 20.70
C VAL A 93 1.69 -7.68 21.91
N PRO A 94 0.73 -8.19 22.72
CA PRO A 94 0.24 -7.49 23.90
C PRO A 94 1.38 -7.07 24.83
N GLY A 95 1.46 -5.78 25.14
CA GLY A 95 2.48 -5.21 26.03
C GLY A 95 3.85 -4.92 25.39
N ARG A 96 4.02 -5.14 24.08
CA ARG A 96 5.27 -4.85 23.35
C ARG A 96 5.02 -3.88 22.19
N PRO A 97 5.21 -2.57 22.41
CA PRO A 97 5.16 -1.58 21.34
C PRO A 97 6.24 -1.82 20.27
N ASP A 98 5.88 -1.67 18.99
CA ASP A 98 6.82 -1.71 17.87
C ASP A 98 7.57 -0.37 17.79
N VAL A 99 8.73 -0.32 18.45
CA VAL A 99 9.67 0.81 18.40
C VAL A 99 10.71 0.65 17.29
N ALA A 100 10.74 -0.50 16.63
CA ALA A 100 11.74 -0.84 15.62
C ALA A 100 11.38 -0.25 14.24
N LYS A 101 10.14 0.21 14.08
CA LYS A 101 9.57 0.70 12.81
C LYS A 101 8.76 1.99 13.02
N GLY A 102 9.06 3.00 12.22
CA GLY A 102 8.21 4.16 11.98
C GLY A 102 7.44 4.00 10.68
N SER A 103 6.19 4.43 10.66
CA SER A 103 5.29 4.38 9.50
C SER A 103 4.70 5.76 9.23
N PHE A 104 4.78 6.20 7.98
CA PHE A 104 4.02 7.35 7.50
C PHE A 104 2.92 6.88 6.55
N TYR A 105 1.67 7.13 6.92
CA TYR A 105 0.48 6.75 6.19
C TYR A 105 -0.03 7.93 5.36
N GLY A 106 -0.36 7.66 4.11
CA GLY A 106 -0.97 8.64 3.23
C GLY A 106 -1.69 7.98 2.07
N ASN A 107 -2.72 8.63 1.58
CA ASN A 107 -3.44 8.22 0.39
C ASN A 107 -2.75 8.81 -0.87
N PRO A 108 -2.21 7.96 -1.77
CA PRO A 108 -1.48 8.45 -2.94
C PRO A 108 -2.38 9.08 -4.01
N ARG A 109 -3.69 8.82 -3.95
CA ARG A 109 -4.68 9.23 -4.96
C ARG A 109 -5.30 10.59 -4.63
N THR A 110 -5.66 10.82 -3.37
CA THR A 110 -6.31 12.06 -2.94
C THR A 110 -5.75 12.57 -1.62
N ASP A 111 -5.75 13.90 -1.46
CA ASP A 111 -5.44 14.55 -0.19
C ASP A 111 -6.69 14.88 0.62
N SER A 112 -7.85 14.97 -0.03
CA SER A 112 -9.12 15.38 0.58
C SER A 112 -10.16 14.27 0.37
N PHE A 113 -9.90 13.13 1.00
CA PHE A 113 -10.64 11.89 0.79
C PHE A 113 -12.13 12.05 1.07
N LEU A 114 -12.50 12.70 2.18
CA LEU A 114 -13.91 12.92 2.52
C LEU A 114 -14.61 13.79 1.47
N LYS A 115 -13.96 14.87 1.04
CA LYS A 115 -14.50 15.77 0.02
C LYS A 115 -14.70 15.05 -1.31
N ASP A 116 -13.73 14.23 -1.73
CA ASP A 116 -13.79 13.50 -2.99
C ASP A 116 -14.84 12.38 -2.97
N LEU A 117 -15.03 11.71 -1.83
CA LEU A 117 -16.13 10.77 -1.63
C LEU A 117 -17.50 11.46 -1.77
N ILE A 118 -17.67 12.62 -1.13
CA ILE A 118 -18.91 13.40 -1.23
C ILE A 118 -19.16 13.84 -2.67
N ALA A 119 -18.13 14.30 -3.38
CA ALA A 119 -18.25 14.70 -4.78
C ALA A 119 -18.61 13.52 -5.70
N ARG A 120 -18.08 12.31 -5.43
CA ARG A 120 -18.37 11.10 -6.21
C ARG A 120 -19.80 10.61 -5.99
N ASP A 121 -20.25 10.57 -4.75
CA ASP A 121 -21.47 9.83 -4.37
C ASP A 121 -22.68 10.73 -4.05
N GLY A 122 -22.46 12.04 -3.83
CA GLY A 122 -23.52 13.02 -3.51
C GLY A 122 -24.12 12.91 -2.11
N GLN A 123 -23.65 11.98 -1.26
CA GLN A 123 -24.22 11.70 0.06
C GLN A 123 -23.47 12.40 1.20
N ALA A 124 -23.47 13.73 1.19
CA ALA A 124 -22.71 14.54 2.14
C ALA A 124 -23.01 14.21 3.61
N GLU A 125 -24.28 14.07 3.98
CA GLU A 125 -24.66 13.79 5.37
C GLU A 125 -24.15 12.42 5.86
N LEU A 126 -24.29 11.39 5.03
CA LEU A 126 -23.81 10.03 5.34
C LEU A 126 -22.28 10.02 5.55
N TRP A 127 -21.54 10.60 4.61
CA TRP A 127 -20.08 10.57 4.67
C TRP A 127 -19.52 11.37 5.85
N ASN A 128 -20.10 12.54 6.15
CA ASN A 128 -19.71 13.31 7.33
C ASN A 128 -19.99 12.52 8.63
N LYS A 129 -21.15 11.85 8.72
CA LYS A 129 -21.47 11.02 9.88
C LYS A 129 -20.47 9.88 10.04
N LEU A 130 -20.15 9.15 8.97
CA LEU A 130 -19.18 8.05 9.01
C LEU A 130 -17.77 8.54 9.35
N ALA A 131 -17.35 9.69 8.82
CA ALA A 131 -16.03 10.26 9.14
C ALA A 131 -15.89 10.67 10.62
N ILE A 132 -16.97 11.13 11.25
CA ILE A 132 -16.99 11.41 12.70
C ILE A 132 -16.94 10.12 13.52
N GLN A 133 -17.66 9.08 13.09
CA GLN A 133 -17.74 7.81 13.82
C GLN A 133 -16.50 6.93 13.64
N HIS A 134 -15.83 7.05 12.50
CA HIS A 134 -14.74 6.18 12.07
C HIS A 134 -13.57 6.97 11.43
N PRO A 135 -12.98 7.94 12.14
CA PRO A 135 -11.91 8.79 11.60
C PRO A 135 -10.72 7.99 11.03
N GLU A 136 -10.46 6.78 11.52
CA GLU A 136 -9.41 5.86 11.03
C GLU A 136 -9.53 5.48 9.55
N PHE A 137 -10.74 5.54 8.98
CA PHE A 137 -10.99 5.19 7.58
C PHE A 137 -11.22 6.40 6.67
N TYR A 138 -11.53 7.57 7.22
CA TYR A 138 -12.02 8.72 6.45
C TYR A 138 -11.17 9.99 6.58
N ALA A 139 -10.08 9.93 7.34
CA ALA A 139 -9.21 11.09 7.50
C ALA A 139 -8.55 11.52 6.18
N ASP A 140 -8.43 12.84 6.02
CA ASP A 140 -7.68 13.45 4.95
C ASP A 140 -6.17 13.31 5.19
N ASN A 141 -5.37 13.37 4.13
CA ASN A 141 -3.92 13.34 4.27
C ASN A 141 -3.43 14.53 5.10
N VAL A 142 -2.41 14.27 5.91
CA VAL A 142 -1.62 15.31 6.56
C VAL A 142 -0.18 15.20 6.10
N TRP A 143 0.44 16.33 5.75
CA TRP A 143 1.82 16.39 5.26
C TRP A 143 2.64 17.37 6.11
N PRO A 144 3.93 17.07 6.39
CA PRO A 144 4.79 17.98 7.13
C PRO A 144 5.15 19.20 6.26
N GLU A 145 5.07 20.39 6.84
CA GLU A 145 5.42 21.64 6.17
C GLU A 145 6.94 21.76 5.99
N SER A 146 7.72 21.21 6.93
CA SER A 146 9.18 21.21 6.88
C SER A 146 9.78 20.27 5.82
N LEU A 147 8.97 19.36 5.25
CA LEU A 147 9.38 18.42 4.20
C LEU A 147 8.36 18.38 3.04
N PRO A 148 8.19 19.48 2.30
CA PRO A 148 7.12 19.64 1.31
C PRO A 148 7.24 18.66 0.12
N ILE A 149 8.47 18.24 -0.20
CA ILE A 149 8.75 17.28 -1.28
C ILE A 149 8.18 15.88 -1.02
N LEU A 150 7.84 15.55 0.24
CA LEU A 150 7.30 14.25 0.61
C LEU A 150 5.98 13.97 -0.09
N ARG A 151 5.07 14.95 -0.12
CA ARG A 151 3.73 14.79 -0.72
C ARG A 151 3.82 14.35 -2.18
N GLU A 152 4.63 15.05 -2.97
CA GLU A 152 4.75 14.76 -4.40
C GLU A 152 5.44 13.42 -4.64
N ALA A 153 6.58 13.17 -3.97
CA ALA A 153 7.31 11.91 -4.12
C ALA A 153 6.46 10.69 -3.72
N PHE A 154 5.68 10.82 -2.64
CA PHE A 154 4.80 9.77 -2.13
C PHE A 154 3.67 9.48 -3.12
N LYS A 155 2.98 10.52 -3.60
CA LYS A 155 1.87 10.38 -4.55
C LYS A 155 2.35 9.84 -5.90
N ASN A 156 3.50 10.30 -6.40
CA ASN A 156 4.07 9.84 -7.67
C ASN A 156 4.34 8.33 -7.65
N MET A 157 5.04 7.83 -6.62
CA MET A 157 5.32 6.40 -6.49
C MET A 157 4.05 5.60 -6.22
N GLY A 158 3.18 6.08 -5.32
CA GLY A 158 1.94 5.37 -4.96
C GLY A 158 0.96 5.26 -6.12
N GLN A 159 0.85 6.28 -6.99
CA GLN A 159 0.02 6.20 -8.19
C GLN A 159 0.59 5.23 -9.22
N THR A 160 1.92 5.16 -9.37
CA THR A 160 2.56 4.13 -10.21
C THR A 160 2.25 2.72 -9.69
N LEU A 161 2.33 2.48 -8.38
CA LEU A 161 1.99 1.18 -7.78
C LEU A 161 0.50 0.85 -7.93
N LEU A 162 -0.40 1.81 -7.72
CA LEU A 162 -1.83 1.64 -7.94
C LEU A 162 -2.12 1.25 -9.40
N HIS A 163 -1.48 1.93 -10.35
CA HIS A 163 -1.65 1.62 -11.77
C HIS A 163 -1.20 0.20 -12.12
N VAL A 164 -0.02 -0.22 -11.63
CA VAL A 164 0.45 -1.60 -11.81
C VAL A 164 -0.51 -2.60 -11.17
N GLY A 165 -1.03 -2.31 -9.98
CA GLY A 165 -2.05 -3.13 -9.32
C GLY A 165 -3.33 -3.28 -10.14
N VAL A 166 -3.80 -2.21 -10.78
CA VAL A 166 -4.95 -2.25 -11.70
C VAL A 166 -4.69 -3.15 -12.90
N LEU A 167 -3.49 -3.11 -13.48
CA LEU A 167 -3.14 -3.97 -14.62
C LEU A 167 -3.10 -5.45 -14.22
N VAL A 168 -2.47 -5.77 -13.09
CA VAL A 168 -2.45 -7.15 -12.55
C VAL A 168 -3.86 -7.63 -12.23
N ALA A 169 -4.69 -6.77 -11.64
CA ALA A 169 -6.08 -7.08 -11.30
C ALA A 169 -6.92 -7.44 -12.53
N ALA A 170 -6.65 -6.85 -13.69
CA ALA A 170 -7.32 -7.20 -14.95
C ALA A 170 -7.05 -8.67 -15.33
N VAL A 171 -5.80 -9.11 -15.22
CA VAL A 171 -5.42 -10.50 -15.50
C VAL A 171 -6.02 -11.44 -14.45
N CYS A 172 -6.04 -11.03 -13.18
CA CYS A 172 -6.70 -11.78 -12.11
C CYS A 172 -8.19 -11.97 -12.35
N ASP A 173 -8.90 -10.94 -12.84
CA ASP A 173 -10.32 -11.07 -13.19
C ASP A 173 -10.55 -12.14 -14.25
N VAL A 174 -9.74 -12.17 -15.32
CA VAL A 174 -9.81 -13.21 -16.36
C VAL A 174 -9.50 -14.60 -15.78
N TYR A 175 -8.46 -14.72 -14.94
CA TYR A 175 -8.13 -15.97 -14.27
C TYR A 175 -9.31 -16.48 -13.43
N CYS A 176 -9.86 -15.64 -12.56
CA CYS A 176 -11.00 -16.00 -11.70
C CYS A 176 -12.22 -16.43 -12.52
N HIS A 177 -12.56 -15.70 -13.59
CA HIS A 177 -13.67 -16.06 -14.47
C HIS A 177 -13.49 -17.42 -15.15
N ARG A 178 -12.28 -17.75 -15.62
CA ARG A 178 -11.96 -19.08 -16.19
C ARG A 178 -12.10 -20.21 -15.16
N HIS A 179 -11.99 -19.88 -13.87
CA HIS A 179 -12.19 -20.79 -12.75
C HIS A 179 -13.59 -20.71 -12.13
N GLY A 180 -14.55 -20.04 -12.79
CA GLY A 180 -15.95 -19.98 -12.35
C GLY A 180 -16.20 -19.06 -11.17
N VAL A 181 -15.30 -18.11 -10.90
CA VAL A 181 -15.43 -17.09 -9.85
C VAL A 181 -15.65 -15.73 -10.51
N GLU A 182 -16.79 -15.09 -10.23
CA GLU A 182 -17.09 -13.75 -10.70
C GLU A 182 -16.37 -12.70 -9.86
N THR A 183 -15.53 -11.86 -10.50
CA THR A 183 -14.75 -10.83 -9.84
C THR A 183 -14.67 -9.54 -10.67
N HIS A 184 -14.44 -8.42 -9.98
CA HIS A 184 -14.28 -7.10 -10.58
C HIS A 184 -13.14 -6.33 -9.90
N PHE A 185 -11.99 -6.98 -9.70
CA PHE A 185 -10.85 -6.40 -9.00
C PHE A 185 -10.35 -5.13 -9.69
N ARG A 186 -10.20 -5.18 -11.02
CA ARG A 186 -9.73 -4.04 -11.82
C ARG A 186 -10.62 -2.82 -11.62
N ASP A 187 -11.92 -3.01 -11.77
CA ASP A 187 -12.91 -1.93 -11.67
C ASP A 187 -13.08 -1.44 -10.22
N THR A 188 -12.87 -2.31 -9.24
CA THR A 188 -12.86 -1.94 -7.83
C THR A 188 -11.68 -1.02 -7.52
N LEU A 189 -10.46 -1.40 -7.94
CA LEU A 189 -9.26 -0.58 -7.75
C LEU A 189 -9.34 0.76 -8.51
N LEU A 190 -9.85 0.75 -9.76
CA LEU A 190 -10.04 1.96 -10.54
C LEU A 190 -11.00 2.95 -9.88
N ARG A 191 -12.06 2.48 -9.22
CA ARG A 191 -13.07 3.34 -8.57
C ARG A 191 -12.78 3.64 -7.10
N SER A 192 -11.89 2.87 -6.46
CA SER A 192 -11.56 3.06 -5.05
C SER A 192 -10.81 4.37 -4.84
N LEU A 193 -11.38 5.23 -4.01
CA LEU A 193 -10.66 6.37 -3.46
C LEU A 193 -9.87 5.98 -2.20
N ASN A 194 -10.17 4.83 -1.60
CA ASN A 194 -9.56 4.36 -0.36
C ASN A 194 -8.31 3.54 -0.66
N CYS A 195 -7.21 4.24 -0.95
CA CYS A 195 -5.90 3.63 -1.17
C CYS A 195 -4.96 4.14 -0.08
N THR A 196 -4.27 3.25 0.61
CA THR A 196 -3.33 3.62 1.68
C THR A 196 -1.93 3.19 1.32
N GLY A 197 -1.02 4.16 1.22
CA GLY A 197 0.42 3.92 1.17
C GLY A 197 1.03 3.96 2.56
N ARG A 198 2.06 3.14 2.78
CA ARG A 198 2.89 3.14 3.99
C ARG A 198 4.34 3.36 3.62
N LEU A 199 4.89 4.50 4.00
CA LEU A 199 6.33 4.77 3.91
C LEU A 199 6.98 4.37 5.23
N LEU A 200 7.80 3.32 5.19
CA LEU A 200 8.38 2.70 6.39
C LEU A 200 9.83 3.13 6.59
N HIS A 201 10.19 3.40 7.85
CA HIS A 201 11.57 3.55 8.30
C HIS A 201 11.84 2.54 9.40
N TYR A 202 12.86 1.70 9.22
CA TYR A 202 13.32 0.77 10.24
C TYR A 202 14.51 1.37 10.97
N PHE A 203 14.42 1.43 12.30
CA PHE A 203 15.46 1.97 13.15
C PHE A 203 16.55 0.93 13.42
N ASP A 204 17.77 1.41 13.65
CA ASP A 204 18.84 0.54 14.13
C ASP A 204 18.49 0.04 15.53
N MET A 205 18.53 -1.27 15.72
CA MET A 205 18.22 -1.94 16.97
C MET A 205 19.48 -2.29 17.78
N SER A 206 20.67 -1.84 17.33
CA SER A 206 21.96 -2.16 17.95
C SER A 206 22.09 -1.78 19.43
N GLU A 207 21.37 -0.76 19.90
CA GLU A 207 21.37 -0.34 21.31
C GLU A 207 20.35 -1.09 22.18
N ASN A 208 19.38 -1.75 21.55
CA ASN A 208 18.45 -2.65 22.24
C ASN A 208 19.12 -4.01 22.43
N ASN A 209 19.69 -4.21 23.62
CA ASN A 209 20.31 -5.44 24.14
C ASN A 209 19.31 -6.63 24.25
N SER A 210 18.39 -6.81 23.32
CA SER A 210 17.47 -7.94 23.31
C SER A 210 18.19 -9.17 22.77
N LYS A 211 18.55 -10.08 23.68
CA LYS A 211 19.04 -11.45 23.41
C LYS A 211 18.00 -12.35 22.71
N GLU A 212 16.99 -11.78 22.05
CA GLU A 212 15.98 -12.52 21.32
C GLU A 212 16.44 -12.69 19.87
N LYS A 213 16.76 -13.93 19.51
CA LYS A 213 17.16 -14.33 18.16
C LYS A 213 16.10 -14.06 17.08
N ASP A 214 14.88 -13.68 17.48
CA ASP A 214 13.71 -13.46 16.63
C ASP A 214 13.14 -12.04 16.75
N ALA A 215 13.95 -11.03 17.10
CA ALA A 215 13.52 -9.62 17.08
C ALA A 215 13.26 -9.15 15.64
N MET A 216 12.15 -9.55 15.05
CA MET A 216 11.73 -9.10 13.72
C MET A 216 11.36 -7.63 13.78
N TRP A 217 11.84 -6.85 12.81
CA TRP A 217 11.47 -5.44 12.64
C TRP A 217 9.97 -5.22 12.35
N CYS A 218 9.25 -6.28 11.97
CA CYS A 218 7.81 -6.30 11.83
C CYS A 218 7.32 -7.73 12.14
N GLY A 219 6.20 -7.85 12.86
CA GLY A 219 5.60 -9.16 13.16
C GLY A 219 4.99 -9.83 11.92
N TRP A 220 4.80 -11.15 12.00
CA TRP A 220 4.07 -11.91 10.99
C TRP A 220 2.59 -11.53 10.96
N HIS A 221 2.08 -11.12 9.80
CA HIS A 221 0.69 -10.69 9.61
C HIS A 221 0.27 -10.83 8.14
N ASN A 222 -1.04 -10.72 7.88
CA ASN A 222 -1.58 -10.46 6.56
C ASN A 222 -1.94 -8.97 6.46
N ASP A 223 -1.81 -8.40 5.27
CA ASP A 223 -2.37 -7.09 4.96
C ASP A 223 -3.92 -7.14 4.97
N HIS A 224 -4.53 -5.97 5.10
CA HIS A 224 -5.98 -5.77 5.16
C HIS A 224 -6.65 -5.70 3.78
#